data_AF-A0A1F9B7A9-F1
#
_entry.id   AF-A0A1F9B7A9-F1
#
_cell.length_a   1.000
_cell.length_b   1.000
_cell.length_c   1.000
_cell.angle_alpha   90.00
_cell.angle_beta   90.00
_cell.angle_gamma   90.00
#
_symmetry.space_group_name_H-M   'P 1'
#
loop_
_entity.id
_entity.type
_entity.pdbx_description
1 polymer ?
#
loop_
_entity_poly.entity_id
_entity_poly.type
_entity_poly.pdbx_seq_one_letter_code
_entity_poly.pdbx_strand_id
1 'polypeptide(L)'
;MKEIFTVLVVLLFAFPLQAGTLYKWVDKQGVVNYADDLSKVPPSYRDQVETEESKDIQEEVTPSFPQAVNPDVKEDETKTDVYGHDETWWQERVRPWKEQLKEATEKYEAAKRKFSEETEELRRRGFGGNARHKILSDKFKEETATYEAQIAEANEMLRKLSKEAVESSANPNWLK
;
A
#
# COMPACT_ATOMS: atom_id res chain seq x y z
N MET A 1 -10.62 10.38 44.74
CA MET A 1 -10.80 10.18 43.28
C MET A 1 -9.52 9.72 42.58
N LYS A 2 -8.33 10.22 42.94
CA LYS A 2 -7.05 9.79 42.35
C LYS A 2 -6.72 8.31 42.63
N GLU A 3 -6.94 7.83 43.85
CA GLU A 3 -6.69 6.41 44.21
C GLU A 3 -7.59 5.42 43.45
N ILE A 4 -8.85 5.77 43.21
CA ILE A 4 -9.79 4.94 42.42
C ILE A 4 -9.34 4.89 40.96
N PHE A 5 -8.86 6.01 40.42
CA PHE A 5 -8.32 6.08 39.07
C PHE A 5 -7.04 5.22 38.93
N THR A 6 -6.16 5.23 39.93
CA THR A 6 -4.96 4.38 39.94
C THR A 6 -5.32 2.89 39.94
N VAL A 7 -6.30 2.47 40.76
CA VAL A 7 -6.76 1.08 40.80
C VAL A 7 -7.42 0.66 39.48
N LEU A 8 -8.18 1.56 38.84
CA LEU A 8 -8.81 1.31 37.53
C LEU A 8 -7.78 1.13 36.41
N VAL A 9 -6.71 1.93 36.42
CA VAL A 9 -5.62 1.83 35.42
C VAL A 9 -4.83 0.53 35.60
N VAL A 10 -4.54 0.11 36.83
CA VAL A 10 -3.84 -1.16 37.09
C VAL A 10 -4.71 -2.36 36.66
N LEU A 11 -6.03 -2.30 36.83
CA LEU A 11 -6.94 -3.36 36.43
C LEU A 11 -6.98 -3.57 34.91
N LEU A 12 -6.78 -2.51 34.11
CA LEU A 12 -6.79 -2.60 32.65
C LEU A 12 -5.58 -3.38 32.08
N PHE A 13 -4.48 -3.49 32.82
CA PHE A 13 -3.28 -4.24 32.39
C PHE A 13 -3.23 -5.68 32.94
N ALA A 14 -4.22 -6.11 33.72
CA ALA A 14 -4.25 -7.44 34.33
C ALA A 14 -4.78 -8.54 33.39
N PHE A 15 -5.17 -8.21 32.16
CA PHE A 15 -5.63 -9.20 31.19
C PHE A 15 -4.45 -9.79 30.42
N PRO A 16 -4.18 -11.10 30.53
CA PRO A 16 -3.23 -11.75 29.64
C PRO A 16 -3.75 -11.64 28.20
N LEU A 17 -2.97 -11.00 27.32
CA LEU A 17 -3.20 -11.06 25.89
C LEU A 17 -3.11 -12.53 25.49
N GLN A 18 -4.26 -13.16 25.22
CA GLN A 18 -4.27 -14.48 24.63
C GLN A 18 -3.69 -14.35 23.22
N ALA A 19 -2.45 -14.78 23.04
CA ALA A 19 -1.84 -14.92 21.73
C ALA A 19 -2.63 -16.01 21.00
N GLY A 20 -3.36 -15.63 19.95
CA GLY A 20 -4.01 -16.58 19.06
C GLY A 20 -2.94 -17.42 18.37
N THR A 21 -3.11 -18.74 18.38
CA THR A 21 -2.24 -19.64 17.62
C THR A 21 -2.55 -19.47 16.15
N LEU A 22 -1.60 -18.90 15.39
CA LEU A 22 -1.74 -18.70 13.95
C LEU A 22 -1.12 -19.89 13.22
N TYR A 23 -1.96 -20.67 12.54
CA TYR A 23 -1.54 -21.82 11.75
C TYR A 23 -1.27 -21.38 10.32
N LYS A 24 -0.06 -21.63 9.83
CA LYS A 24 0.36 -21.34 8.46
C LYS A 24 0.59 -22.64 7.71
N TRP A 25 0.04 -22.75 6.50
CA TRP A 25 0.33 -23.87 5.60
C TRP A 25 0.37 -23.42 4.15
N VAL A 26 1.09 -24.19 3.33
CA VAL A 26 1.16 -23.99 1.88
C VAL A 26 0.27 -25.04 1.22
N ASP A 27 -0.66 -24.62 0.39
CA ASP A 27 -1.53 -25.55 -0.32
C ASP A 27 -0.87 -26.15 -1.58
N LYS A 28 -1.61 -27.01 -2.31
CA LYS A 28 -1.10 -27.66 -3.54
C LYS A 28 -0.85 -26.68 -4.68
N GLN A 29 -1.34 -25.46 -4.56
CA GLN A 29 -1.17 -24.38 -5.54
C GLN A 29 -0.06 -23.42 -5.10
N GLY A 30 0.63 -23.71 -3.99
CA GLY A 30 1.72 -22.89 -3.46
C GLY A 30 1.23 -21.66 -2.67
N VAL A 31 -0.06 -21.55 -2.38
CA VAL A 31 -0.63 -20.40 -1.67
C VAL A 31 -0.44 -20.58 -0.16
N VAL A 32 0.18 -19.58 0.47
CA VAL A 32 0.34 -19.51 1.92
C VAL A 32 -0.99 -19.08 2.54
N ASN A 33 -1.59 -19.97 3.31
CA ASN A 33 -2.85 -19.74 4.00
C ASN A 33 -2.61 -19.64 5.52
N TYR A 34 -3.45 -18.84 6.18
CA TYR A 34 -3.41 -18.63 7.62
C TYR A 34 -4.77 -18.96 8.24
N ALA A 35 -4.77 -19.62 9.39
CA ALA A 35 -5.98 -19.87 10.17
C ALA A 35 -5.70 -19.74 11.67
N ASP A 36 -6.63 -19.13 12.39
CA ASP A 36 -6.57 -19.02 13.86
C ASP A 36 -7.06 -20.31 14.57
N ASP A 37 -7.44 -21.34 13.81
CA ASP A 37 -7.95 -22.60 14.33
C ASP A 37 -7.55 -23.76 13.41
N LEU A 38 -6.94 -24.80 13.99
CA LEU A 38 -6.50 -26.02 13.30
C LEU A 38 -7.66 -26.74 12.60
N SER A 39 -8.89 -26.60 13.11
CA SER A 39 -10.08 -27.18 12.50
C SER A 39 -10.35 -26.64 11.09
N LYS A 40 -9.92 -25.40 10.83
CA LYS A 40 -10.05 -24.72 9.53
C LYS A 40 -8.94 -25.08 8.54
N VAL A 41 -7.87 -25.74 9.01
CA VAL A 41 -6.84 -26.30 8.14
C VAL A 41 -7.37 -27.58 7.50
N PRO A 42 -7.37 -27.71 6.16
CA PRO A 42 -7.82 -28.92 5.50
C PRO A 42 -6.97 -30.12 5.95
N PRO A 43 -7.57 -31.30 6.18
CA PRO A 43 -6.87 -32.47 6.75
C PRO A 43 -5.57 -32.82 6.02
N SER A 44 -5.53 -32.65 4.71
CA SER A 44 -4.38 -32.94 3.84
C SER A 44 -3.13 -32.08 4.11
N TYR A 45 -3.27 -30.96 4.81
CA TYR A 45 -2.17 -30.02 5.09
C TYR A 45 -1.83 -29.94 6.58
N ARG A 46 -2.56 -30.64 7.46
CA ARG A 46 -2.35 -30.61 8.91
C ARG A 46 -0.97 -31.11 9.33
N ASP A 47 -0.38 -32.02 8.55
CA ASP A 47 0.96 -32.57 8.80
C ASP A 47 2.10 -31.63 8.36
N GLN A 48 1.79 -30.52 7.66
CA GLN A 48 2.74 -29.51 7.17
C GLN A 48 2.54 -28.14 7.85
N VAL A 49 1.72 -28.07 8.90
CA VAL A 49 1.43 -26.82 9.58
C VAL A 49 2.60 -26.42 10.47
N GLU A 50 3.22 -25.30 10.15
CA GLU A 50 4.20 -24.65 11.00
C GLU A 50 3.42 -23.85 12.05
N THR A 51 3.55 -24.23 13.33
CA THR A 51 2.87 -23.53 14.43
C THR A 51 3.80 -22.43 14.91
N GLU A 52 3.52 -21.17 14.53
CA GLU A 52 4.21 -20.02 15.11
C GLU A 52 3.63 -19.76 16.52
N GLU A 53 4.07 -20.54 17.51
CA GLU A 53 4.06 -20.04 18.88
C GLU A 53 5.13 -18.96 18.96
N SER A 54 4.73 -17.73 19.26
CA SER A 54 5.63 -16.58 19.43
C SER A 54 6.60 -16.85 20.57
N LYS A 55 7.73 -17.49 20.25
CA LYS A 55 8.83 -17.75 21.18
C LYS A 55 10.10 -17.19 20.58
N ASP A 56 10.49 -16.06 21.16
CA ASP A 56 11.84 -15.56 21.36
C ASP A 56 12.90 -16.02 20.35
N ILE A 57 13.32 -15.09 19.49
CA ILE A 57 14.44 -15.25 18.57
C ILE A 57 15.71 -15.52 19.39
N GLN A 58 16.19 -16.76 19.38
CA GLN A 58 17.58 -17.12 19.63
C GLN A 58 18.10 -17.97 18.48
N GLU A 59 19.28 -17.58 18.02
CA GLU A 59 20.11 -18.25 17.01
C GLU A 59 20.29 -19.75 17.34
N GLU A 60 20.21 -20.63 16.32
CA GLU A 60 21.26 -21.64 16.10
C GLU A 60 21.11 -22.35 14.74
N VAL A 61 22.15 -22.18 13.93
CA VAL A 61 22.84 -23.13 13.05
C VAL A 61 22.20 -24.51 12.81
N THR A 62 22.06 -24.83 11.52
CA THR A 62 21.75 -26.11 10.86
C THR A 62 22.42 -27.36 11.49
N PRO A 63 21.88 -28.60 11.29
CA PRO A 63 22.31 -29.37 10.10
C PRO A 63 21.32 -30.40 9.50
N SER A 64 21.38 -30.48 8.16
CA SER A 64 21.50 -31.68 7.31
C SER A 64 20.41 -32.77 7.28
N PHE A 65 19.82 -33.00 6.09
CA PHE A 65 19.82 -34.29 5.36
C PHE A 65 19.42 -34.08 3.87
N PRO A 66 19.72 -35.03 2.95
CA PRO A 66 20.65 -34.83 1.84
C PRO A 66 20.02 -34.67 0.45
N GLN A 67 20.79 -34.05 -0.45
CA GLN A 67 20.52 -33.83 -1.87
C GLN A 67 20.06 -35.08 -2.63
N ALA A 68 19.08 -34.92 -3.51
CA ALA A 68 19.11 -35.56 -4.81
C ALA A 68 18.39 -34.70 -5.88
N VAL A 69 19.20 -34.28 -6.86
CA VAL A 69 18.83 -33.80 -8.20
C VAL A 69 18.34 -32.35 -8.28
N ASN A 70 19.32 -31.45 -8.37
CA ASN A 70 19.20 -30.30 -9.25
C ASN A 70 19.16 -30.83 -10.71
N PRO A 71 18.34 -30.23 -11.56
CA PRO A 71 18.93 -29.26 -12.46
C PRO A 71 18.23 -27.94 -12.25
N ASP A 72 18.99 -26.92 -11.84
CA ASP A 72 18.81 -25.55 -12.33
C ASP A 72 17.35 -25.13 -12.62
N VAL A 73 16.49 -25.12 -11.60
CA VAL A 73 15.24 -24.35 -11.64
C VAL A 73 15.44 -23.16 -10.73
N LYS A 74 16.20 -22.22 -11.27
CA LYS A 74 15.93 -20.78 -11.20
C LYS A 74 14.90 -20.41 -10.13
N GLU A 75 15.41 -19.84 -9.04
CA GLU A 75 14.75 -18.92 -8.12
C GLU A 75 14.19 -17.71 -8.90
N ASP A 76 13.23 -17.94 -9.79
CA ASP A 76 12.80 -17.01 -10.84
C ASP A 76 11.33 -17.25 -11.27
N GLU A 77 10.60 -18.10 -10.55
CA GLU A 77 9.29 -18.65 -10.98
C GLU A 77 8.04 -17.92 -10.47
N THR A 78 8.13 -16.62 -10.21
CA THR A 78 6.99 -15.72 -10.51
C THR A 78 7.51 -14.37 -10.98
N LYS A 79 8.40 -14.37 -11.98
CA LYS A 79 8.68 -13.14 -12.75
C LYS A 79 7.46 -12.63 -13.52
N THR A 80 6.43 -13.45 -13.65
CA THR A 80 5.23 -13.18 -14.43
C THR A 80 3.96 -13.47 -13.65
N ASP A 81 2.90 -12.72 -13.92
CA ASP A 81 1.56 -12.93 -13.38
C ASP A 81 0.85 -14.14 -14.02
N VAL A 82 -0.40 -14.41 -13.61
CA VAL A 82 -1.22 -15.53 -14.11
C VAL A 82 -1.43 -15.48 -15.64
N TYR A 83 -1.23 -14.33 -16.28
CA TYR A 83 -1.33 -14.11 -17.72
C TYR A 83 0.03 -14.07 -18.44
N GLY A 84 1.13 -14.26 -17.71
CA GLY A 84 2.48 -14.22 -18.26
C GLY A 84 3.07 -12.81 -18.39
N HIS A 85 2.44 -11.78 -17.79
CA HIS A 85 2.98 -10.42 -17.78
C HIS A 85 4.01 -10.24 -16.67
N ASP A 86 5.18 -9.71 -17.02
CA ASP A 86 6.25 -9.46 -16.07
C ASP A 86 6.18 -8.07 -15.42
N GLU A 87 7.12 -7.81 -14.51
CA GLU A 87 7.27 -6.50 -13.87
C GLU A 87 7.37 -5.35 -14.88
N THR A 88 8.06 -5.55 -16.00
CA THR A 88 8.29 -4.48 -16.98
C THR A 88 6.99 -4.09 -17.66
N TRP A 89 6.12 -5.06 -17.95
CA TRP A 89 4.79 -4.82 -18.50
C TRP A 89 3.93 -3.97 -17.56
N TRP A 90 3.92 -4.31 -16.26
CA TRP A 90 3.17 -3.55 -15.25
C TRP A 90 3.75 -2.15 -15.05
N GLN A 91 5.08 -2.01 -15.02
CA GLN A 91 5.77 -0.72 -14.93
C GLN A 91 5.50 0.17 -16.13
N GLU A 92 5.54 -0.36 -17.36
CA GLU A 92 5.24 0.40 -18.58
C GLU A 92 3.82 0.95 -18.56
N ARG A 93 2.87 0.20 -18.00
CA ARG A 93 1.47 0.58 -17.89
C ARG A 93 1.23 1.63 -16.81
N VAL A 94 1.97 1.55 -15.70
CA VAL A 94 1.91 2.48 -14.57
C VAL A 94 2.66 3.79 -14.84
N ARG A 95 3.78 3.74 -15.57
CA ARG A 95 4.66 4.87 -15.86
C ARG A 95 3.93 6.10 -16.40
N PRO A 96 3.10 6.03 -17.47
CA PRO A 96 2.43 7.21 -18.01
C PRO A 96 1.47 7.85 -17.00
N TRP A 97 0.78 7.04 -16.19
CA TRP A 97 -0.12 7.56 -15.17
C TRP A 97 0.62 8.22 -14.01
N LYS A 98 1.78 7.68 -13.61
CA LYS A 98 2.66 8.33 -12.61
C LYS A 98 3.23 9.64 -13.13
N GLU A 99 3.64 9.67 -14.40
CA GLU A 99 4.15 10.88 -15.05
C GLU A 99 3.06 11.94 -15.16
N GLN A 100 1.86 11.56 -15.61
CA GLN A 100 0.70 12.44 -15.65
C GLN A 100 0.31 12.95 -14.25
N LEU A 101 0.30 12.09 -13.24
CA LEU A 101 0.02 12.47 -11.85
C LEU A 101 1.03 13.52 -11.37
N LYS A 102 2.33 13.28 -11.62
CA LYS A 102 3.40 14.21 -11.26
C LYS A 102 3.24 15.54 -11.98
N GLU A 103 3.07 15.53 -13.30
CA GLU A 103 2.94 16.73 -14.11
C GLU A 103 1.71 17.56 -13.70
N ALA A 104 0.55 16.92 -13.52
CA ALA A 104 -0.67 17.58 -13.08
C ALA A 104 -0.53 18.17 -11.67
N THR A 105 0.14 17.46 -10.76
CA THR A 105 0.43 17.94 -9.40
C THR A 105 1.37 19.15 -9.42
N GLU A 106 2.43 19.12 -10.24
CA GLU A 106 3.35 20.25 -10.39
C GLU A 106 2.63 21.48 -10.96
N LYS A 107 1.76 21.29 -11.95
CA LYS A 107 0.94 22.39 -12.51
C LYS A 107 -0.04 22.94 -11.49
N TYR A 108 -0.69 22.08 -10.71
CA TYR A 108 -1.59 22.48 -9.62
C TYR A 108 -0.86 23.33 -8.58
N GLU A 109 0.30 22.87 -8.09
CA GLU A 109 1.10 23.59 -7.11
C GLU A 109 1.66 24.91 -7.68
N ALA A 110 2.06 24.92 -8.96
CA ALA A 110 2.48 26.14 -9.64
C ALA A 110 1.34 27.16 -9.76
N ALA A 111 0.13 26.72 -10.12
CA ALA A 111 -1.06 27.58 -10.16
C ALA A 111 -1.38 28.15 -8.78
N LYS A 112 -1.28 27.32 -7.73
CA LYS A 112 -1.51 27.73 -6.33
C LYS A 112 -0.50 28.77 -5.86
N ARG A 113 0.78 28.60 -6.22
CA ARG A 113 1.83 29.58 -5.94
C ARG A 113 1.56 30.91 -6.64
N LYS A 114 1.23 30.89 -7.93
CA LYS A 114 0.87 32.10 -8.69
C LYS A 114 -0.32 32.82 -8.08
N PHE A 115 -1.37 32.08 -7.72
CA PHE A 115 -2.56 32.64 -7.05
C PHE A 115 -2.21 33.31 -5.72
N SER A 116 -1.35 32.67 -4.91
CA SER A 116 -0.89 33.22 -3.64
C SER A 116 -0.08 34.51 -3.83
N GLU A 117 0.84 34.52 -4.80
CA GLU A 117 1.67 35.68 -5.11
C GLU A 117 0.83 36.86 -5.61
N GLU A 118 -0.07 36.61 -6.57
CA GLU A 118 -0.93 37.63 -7.16
C GLU A 118 -1.96 38.16 -6.15
N THR A 119 -2.44 37.31 -5.23
CA THR A 119 -3.28 37.74 -4.10
C THR A 119 -2.51 38.65 -3.14
N GLU A 120 -1.26 38.33 -2.81
CA GLU A 120 -0.42 39.17 -1.95
C GLU A 120 0.00 40.48 -2.63
N GLU A 121 0.17 40.50 -3.95
CA GLU A 121 0.34 41.74 -4.70
C GLU A 121 -0.91 42.63 -4.65
N LEU A 122 -2.09 42.04 -4.85
CA LEU A 122 -3.36 42.76 -4.74
C LEU A 122 -3.54 43.34 -3.32
N ARG A 123 -3.14 42.58 -2.30
CA ARG A 123 -3.15 43.03 -0.90
C ARG A 123 -2.17 44.19 -0.67
N ARG A 124 -0.95 44.10 -1.23
CA ARG A 124 0.07 45.16 -1.13
C ARG A 124 -0.34 46.45 -1.84
N ARG A 125 -1.08 46.38 -2.95
CA ARG A 125 -1.40 47.55 -3.79
C ARG A 125 -2.47 48.48 -3.21
N GLY A 126 -3.36 47.97 -2.34
CA GLY A 126 -4.39 48.75 -1.64
C GLY A 126 -5.52 49.31 -2.53
N PHE A 127 -6.77 49.21 -2.07
CA PHE A 127 -8.02 49.65 -2.72
C PHE A 127 -8.45 48.87 -3.99
N GLY A 128 -9.71 48.41 -4.03
CA GLY A 128 -10.28 47.64 -5.16
C GLY A 128 -9.97 46.13 -5.17
N GLY A 129 -9.35 45.61 -4.11
CA GLY A 129 -8.89 44.22 -4.02
C GLY A 129 -10.00 43.17 -4.09
N ASN A 130 -11.18 43.42 -3.53
CA ASN A 130 -12.23 42.37 -3.44
C ASN A 130 -12.78 41.93 -4.80
N ALA A 131 -13.06 42.85 -5.73
CA ALA A 131 -13.56 42.49 -7.05
C ALA A 131 -12.49 41.77 -7.90
N ARG A 132 -11.24 42.24 -7.83
CA ARG A 132 -10.11 41.62 -8.54
C ARG A 132 -9.74 40.25 -7.95
N HIS A 133 -9.78 40.13 -6.63
CA HIS A 133 -9.55 38.86 -5.94
C HIS A 133 -10.62 37.82 -6.29
N LYS A 134 -11.89 38.23 -6.42
CA LYS A 134 -12.95 37.33 -6.88
C LYS A 134 -12.67 36.82 -8.29
N ILE A 135 -12.36 37.70 -9.24
CA ILE A 135 -12.01 37.31 -10.61
C ILE A 135 -10.80 36.36 -10.63
N LEU A 136 -9.77 36.69 -9.85
CA LEU A 136 -8.57 35.86 -9.72
C LEU A 136 -8.89 34.48 -9.13
N SER A 137 -9.75 34.41 -8.12
CA SER A 137 -10.17 33.16 -7.48
C SER A 137 -11.01 32.30 -8.41
N ASP A 138 -11.92 32.91 -9.18
CA ASP A 138 -12.73 32.19 -10.16
C ASP A 138 -11.85 31.61 -11.27
N LYS A 139 -10.88 32.39 -11.78
CA LYS A 139 -9.88 31.91 -12.74
C LYS A 139 -9.02 30.78 -12.17
N PHE A 140 -8.53 30.93 -10.94
CA PHE A 140 -7.75 29.90 -10.27
C PHE A 140 -8.54 28.60 -10.12
N LYS A 141 -9.81 28.66 -9.71
CA LYS A 141 -10.67 27.48 -9.60
C LYS A 141 -10.88 26.79 -10.94
N GLU A 142 -11.07 27.55 -12.02
CA GLU A 142 -11.23 26.99 -13.36
C GLU A 142 -9.95 26.27 -13.81
N GLU A 143 -8.78 26.89 -13.61
CA GLU A 143 -7.49 26.28 -13.93
C GLU A 143 -7.24 25.02 -13.07
N THR A 144 -7.44 25.09 -11.75
CA THR A 144 -7.17 23.95 -10.86
C THR A 144 -8.15 22.81 -11.04
N ALA A 145 -9.41 23.08 -11.41
CA ALA A 145 -10.39 22.02 -11.66
C ALA A 145 -9.92 21.06 -12.76
N THR A 146 -9.22 21.57 -13.79
CA THR A 146 -8.66 20.73 -14.85
C THR A 146 -7.54 19.82 -14.34
N TYR A 147 -6.63 20.34 -13.52
CA TYR A 147 -5.53 19.56 -12.94
C TYR A 147 -6.04 18.58 -11.88
N GLU A 148 -7.02 18.98 -11.07
CA GLU A 148 -7.67 18.10 -10.09
C GLU A 148 -8.37 16.92 -10.79
N ALA A 149 -9.04 17.16 -11.91
CA ALA A 149 -9.62 16.08 -12.72
C ALA A 149 -8.54 15.13 -13.27
N GLN A 150 -7.42 15.66 -13.78
CA GLN A 150 -6.30 14.85 -14.28
C GLN A 150 -5.65 14.02 -13.16
N ILE A 151 -5.48 14.60 -11.97
CA ILE A 151 -4.95 13.91 -10.79
C ILE A 151 -5.92 12.81 -10.36
N ALA A 152 -7.23 13.08 -10.33
CA ALA A 152 -8.24 12.11 -9.98
C ALA A 152 -8.28 10.94 -10.99
N GLU A 153 -8.24 11.24 -12.28
CA GLU A 153 -8.20 10.24 -13.34
C GLU A 153 -6.96 9.35 -13.23
N ALA A 154 -5.76 9.95 -13.11
CA ALA A 154 -4.52 9.20 -12.96
C ALA A 154 -4.54 8.31 -11.71
N ASN A 155 -5.04 8.81 -10.57
CA ASN A 155 -5.19 8.01 -9.35
C ASN A 155 -6.20 6.87 -9.52
N GLU A 156 -7.32 7.11 -10.20
CA GLU A 156 -8.31 6.06 -10.47
C GLU A 156 -7.72 4.96 -11.35
N MET A 157 -6.98 5.33 -12.39
CA MET A 157 -6.31 4.39 -13.29
C MET A 157 -5.23 3.58 -12.57
N LEU A 158 -4.40 4.23 -11.75
CA LEU A 158 -3.43 3.54 -10.90
C LEU A 158 -4.11 2.56 -9.93
N ARG A 159 -5.25 2.95 -9.35
CA ARG A 159 -6.04 2.07 -8.47
C ARG A 159 -6.63 0.87 -9.23
N LYS A 160 -7.12 1.07 -10.45
CA LYS A 160 -7.60 -0.01 -11.33
C LYS A 160 -6.48 -0.98 -11.67
N LEU A 161 -5.32 -0.47 -12.09
CA LEU A 161 -4.14 -1.30 -12.37
C LEU A 161 -3.68 -2.07 -11.13
N SER A 162 -3.72 -1.44 -9.95
CA SER A 162 -3.42 -2.13 -8.70
C SER A 162 -4.39 -3.24 -8.37
N LYS A 163 -5.69 -3.03 -8.63
CA LYS A 163 -6.70 -4.08 -8.46
C LYS A 163 -6.49 -5.24 -9.44
N GLU A 164 -6.22 -4.92 -10.71
CA GLU A 164 -5.94 -5.89 -11.77
C GLU A 164 -4.69 -6.71 -11.45
N ALA A 165 -3.62 -6.08 -10.96
CA ALA A 165 -2.42 -6.77 -10.52
C ALA A 165 -2.71 -7.77 -9.39
N VAL A 166 -3.49 -7.38 -8.37
CA VAL A 166 -3.88 -8.29 -7.28
C VAL A 166 -4.75 -9.45 -7.79
N GLU A 167 -5.69 -9.17 -8.69
CA GLU A 167 -6.54 -10.19 -9.33
C GLU A 167 -5.75 -11.17 -10.19
N SER A 168 -4.68 -10.71 -10.83
CA SER A 168 -3.75 -11.52 -11.64
C SER A 168 -2.67 -12.20 -10.81
N SER A 169 -2.72 -12.12 -9.47
CA SER A 169 -1.67 -12.57 -8.56
C SER A 169 -0.27 -11.99 -8.86
N ALA A 170 -0.22 -10.80 -9.48
CA ALA A 170 1.00 -10.07 -9.73
C ALA A 170 1.56 -9.50 -8.42
N ASN A 171 2.89 -9.37 -8.33
CA ASN A 171 3.52 -8.84 -7.13
C ASN A 171 3.16 -7.36 -6.93
N PRO A 172 2.58 -6.95 -5.79
CA PRO A 172 2.24 -5.56 -5.52
C PRO A 172 3.43 -4.60 -5.56
N ASN A 173 4.66 -5.10 -5.37
CA ASN A 173 5.87 -4.29 -5.44
C ASN A 173 6.21 -3.81 -6.85
N TRP A 174 5.70 -4.44 -7.91
CA TRP A 174 5.95 -4.03 -9.29
C TRP A 174 5.28 -2.71 -9.68
N LEU A 175 4.30 -2.27 -8.87
CA LEU A 175 3.56 -1.03 -9.09
C LEU A 175 4.14 0.17 -8.31
N LYS A 176 5.18 -0.05 -7.51
CA LYS A 176 5.81 0.99 -6.67
C LYS A 176 6.57 2.04 -7.47
#